data_AF-A0A7K7GDJ9-F1
#
_entry.id   AF-A0A7K7GDJ9-F1
#
_cell.length_a   1.000
_cell.length_b   1.000
_cell.length_c   1.000
_cell.angle_alpha   90.00
_cell.angle_beta   90.00
_cell.angle_gamma   90.00
#
_symmetry.space_group_name_H-M   'P 1'
#
loop_
_entity.id
_entity.type
_entity.pdbx_description
1 polymer ?
#
loop_
_entity_poly.entity_id
_entity_poly.type
_entity_poly.pdbx_seq_one_letter_code
_entity_poly.pdbx_strand_id
1 'polypeptide(L)' 'MARAGHGWRRSAAGQGAPEEEEEEDPLDARIARSGCLEQHRRLQECMAERRDWRRCQEELRAFGACMAQRGQGGQSPARP' A
#
# COMPACT_ATOMS: atom_id res chain seq x y z
N MET A 1 -5.99 2.28 -42.94
CA MET A 1 -5.13 1.74 -41.86
C MET A 1 -5.07 2.76 -40.71
N ALA A 2 -5.17 2.27 -39.46
CA ALA A 2 -4.94 2.87 -38.12
C ALA A 2 -5.70 4.15 -37.67
N ARG A 3 -6.56 3.99 -36.64
CA ARG A 3 -7.22 5.06 -35.87
C ARG A 3 -6.20 5.70 -34.91
N ALA A 4 -6.19 7.03 -34.83
CA ALA A 4 -5.29 7.80 -33.96
C ALA A 4 -5.50 7.47 -32.48
N GLY A 5 -4.38 7.26 -31.77
CA GLY A 5 -4.32 6.78 -30.40
C GLY A 5 -4.86 7.75 -29.35
N HIS A 6 -5.29 7.16 -28.25
CA HIS A 6 -5.85 7.81 -27.06
C HIS A 6 -4.84 8.78 -26.42
N GLY A 7 -5.11 10.09 -26.54
CA GLY A 7 -4.31 11.13 -25.90
C GLY A 7 -4.67 11.25 -24.42
N TRP A 8 -3.89 10.59 -23.55
CA TRP A 8 -3.95 10.89 -22.11
C TRP A 8 -3.39 12.28 -21.90
N ARG A 9 -4.29 13.27 -21.79
CA ARG A 9 -3.97 14.60 -21.29
C ARG A 9 -3.51 14.43 -19.84
N ARG A 10 -2.21 14.45 -19.61
CA ARG A 10 -1.67 14.80 -18.29
C ARG A 10 -1.84 16.31 -18.17
N SER A 11 -2.98 16.72 -17.62
CA SER A 11 -3.23 18.12 -17.29
C SER A 11 -2.18 18.57 -16.28
N ALA A 12 -1.34 19.49 -16.72
CA ALA A 12 -0.57 20.34 -15.85
C ALA A 12 -1.54 21.19 -15.00
N ALA A 13 -1.81 20.75 -13.78
CA ALA A 13 -2.46 21.54 -12.74
C ALA A 13 -1.82 21.13 -11.41
N GLY A 14 -1.20 22.10 -10.75
CA GLY A 14 -0.29 21.90 -9.65
C GLY A 14 -0.92 21.44 -8.35
N GLN A 15 -0.09 20.77 -7.57
CA GLN A 15 -0.11 20.65 -6.11
C GLN A 15 1.36 20.34 -5.81
N GLY A 16 2.22 21.32 -5.56
CA GLY A 16 2.28 21.94 -4.24
C GLY A 16 2.64 20.85 -3.24
N ALA A 17 3.89 20.40 -3.24
CA ALA A 17 4.42 19.64 -2.11
C ALA A 17 4.36 20.59 -0.90
N PRO A 18 3.58 20.31 0.15
CA PRO A 18 3.87 20.93 1.42
C PRO A 18 5.20 20.34 1.88
N GLU A 19 6.16 21.23 2.06
CA GLU A 19 7.34 20.99 2.85
C GLU A 19 6.89 20.62 4.28
N GLU A 20 7.45 19.53 4.81
CA GLU A 20 7.65 19.31 6.25
C GLU A 20 6.40 19.13 7.14
N GLU A 21 5.58 18.14 6.85
CA GLU A 21 5.08 17.27 7.93
C GLU A 21 5.56 15.85 7.57
N GLU A 22 6.13 15.14 8.54
CA GLU A 22 6.35 13.70 8.47
C GLU A 22 4.97 13.04 8.39
N GLU A 23 4.33 13.10 7.22
CA GLU A 23 3.03 12.50 6.97
C GLU A 23 3.27 10.99 6.96
N GLU A 24 3.11 10.37 8.13
CA GLU A 24 3.05 8.92 8.27
C GLU A 24 2.12 8.40 7.18
N ASP A 25 2.62 7.50 6.33
CA ASP A 25 1.87 7.03 5.17
C ASP A 25 0.46 6.62 5.63
N PRO A 26 -0.62 7.09 4.97
CA PRO A 26 -1.98 6.83 5.43
C PRO A 26 -2.29 5.32 5.56
N LEU A 27 -1.56 4.45 4.86
CA LEU A 27 -1.57 3.00 5.06
C LEU A 27 -0.89 2.59 6.36
N ASP A 28 0.30 3.11 6.67
CA ASP A 28 1.03 2.83 7.91
C ASP A 28 0.25 3.31 9.13
N ALA A 29 -0.35 4.50 9.07
CA ALA A 29 -1.24 5.01 10.11
C ALA A 29 -2.47 4.09 10.30
N ARG A 30 -3.01 3.54 9.22
CA ARG A 30 -4.11 2.57 9.28
C ARG A 30 -3.66 1.26 9.92
N ILE A 31 -2.48 0.78 9.59
CA ILE A 31 -1.89 -0.45 10.11
C ILE A 31 -1.55 -0.30 11.61
N ALA A 32 -1.07 0.87 12.03
CA ALA A 32 -0.82 1.23 13.41
C ALA A 32 -2.12 1.21 14.23
N ARG A 33 -3.18 1.88 13.73
CA ARG A 33 -4.53 1.83 14.34
C ARG A 33 -5.10 0.42 14.36
N SER A 34 -4.76 -0.40 13.37
CA SER A 34 -5.16 -1.80 13.32
C SER A 34 -4.22 -2.73 14.09
N GLY A 35 -3.27 -2.25 14.91
CA GLY A 35 -2.40 -3.11 15.71
C GLY A 35 -1.67 -4.24 14.96
N CYS A 36 -1.59 -4.15 13.61
CA CYS A 36 -0.90 -5.12 12.75
C CYS A 36 0.50 -4.61 12.38
N LEU A 37 0.95 -3.57 13.08
CA LEU A 37 2.21 -2.86 12.83
C LEU A 37 3.42 -3.77 13.02
N GLU A 38 3.37 -4.71 13.95
CA GLU A 38 4.42 -5.72 14.13
C GLU A 38 4.58 -6.61 12.88
N GLN A 39 3.48 -7.16 12.36
CA GLN A 39 3.53 -8.01 11.16
C GLN A 39 3.95 -7.21 9.93
N HIS A 40 3.54 -5.95 9.85
CA HIS A 40 3.98 -5.03 8.81
C HIS A 40 5.48 -4.73 8.89
N ARG A 41 6.04 -4.45 10.09
CA ARG A 41 7.48 -4.22 10.27
C ARG A 41 8.31 -5.43 9.87
N ARG A 42 7.92 -6.64 10.28
CA ARG A 42 8.59 -7.88 9.85
C ARG A 42 8.58 -8.06 8.34
N LEU A 43 7.47 -7.72 7.70
CA LEU A 43 7.39 -7.75 6.24
C LEU A 43 8.34 -6.71 5.61
N GLN A 44 8.39 -5.48 6.15
CA GLN A 44 9.33 -4.47 5.67
C GLN A 44 10.79 -4.91 5.86
N GLU A 45 11.14 -5.49 7.00
CA GLU A 45 12.47 -6.04 7.29
C GLU A 45 12.84 -7.13 6.28
N CYS A 46 11.96 -8.12 6.06
CA CYS A 46 12.22 -9.18 5.09
C CYS A 46 12.40 -8.61 3.67
N MET A 47 11.61 -7.60 3.29
CA MET A 47 11.74 -6.92 2.00
C MET A 47 13.02 -6.09 1.90
N ALA A 48 13.47 -5.47 2.99
CA ALA A 48 14.72 -4.73 3.05
C ALA A 48 15.95 -5.66 2.93
N GLU A 49 15.92 -6.82 3.60
CA GLU A 49 17.00 -7.79 3.58
C GLU A 49 17.04 -8.60 2.27
N ARG A 50 15.90 -9.18 1.87
CA ARG A 50 15.85 -10.15 0.77
C ARG A 50 15.49 -9.52 -0.56
N ARG A 51 14.72 -8.42 -0.54
CA ARG A 51 14.19 -7.73 -1.73
C ARG A 51 13.44 -8.66 -2.70
N ASP A 52 12.96 -9.80 -2.20
CA ASP A 52 12.19 -10.80 -2.95
C ASP A 52 10.97 -11.24 -2.13
N TRP A 53 9.80 -10.77 -2.55
CA TRP A 53 8.53 -11.06 -1.89
C TRP A 53 8.20 -12.56 -1.83
N ARG A 54 8.77 -13.38 -2.75
CA ARG A 54 8.56 -14.84 -2.75
C ARG A 54 9.21 -15.51 -1.55
N ARG A 55 10.28 -14.92 -1.01
CA ARG A 55 10.93 -15.40 0.22
C ARG A 55 10.29 -14.83 1.49
N CYS A 56 9.46 -13.81 1.36
CA CYS A 56 8.73 -13.16 2.45
C CYS A 56 7.26 -13.61 2.54
N GLN A 57 6.92 -14.78 1.99
CA GLN A 57 5.55 -15.30 1.95
C GLN A 57 4.98 -15.58 3.35
N GLU A 58 5.83 -15.88 4.33
CA GLU A 58 5.38 -16.11 5.70
C GLU A 58 4.92 -14.80 6.35
N GLU A 59 5.73 -13.75 6.21
CA GLU A 59 5.46 -12.41 6.71
C GLU A 59 4.25 -11.80 5.99
N LEU A 60 4.13 -11.99 4.67
CA LEU A 60 2.95 -11.60 3.89
C LEU A 60 1.67 -12.29 4.40
N ARG A 61 1.71 -13.59 4.65
CA ARG A 61 0.57 -14.35 5.17
C ARG A 61 0.20 -13.90 6.59
N ALA A 62 1.18 -13.68 7.45
CA ALA A 62 0.95 -13.20 8.81
C ALA A 62 0.32 -11.81 8.83
N PHE A 63 0.84 -10.89 8.01
CA PHE A 63 0.28 -9.54 7.87
C PHE A 63 -1.14 -9.58 7.29
N GLY A 64 -1.35 -10.37 6.23
CA GLY A 64 -2.66 -10.57 5.61
C GLY A 64 -3.69 -11.15 6.59
N ALA A 65 -3.32 -12.15 7.38
CA ALA A 65 -4.20 -12.74 8.39
C ALA A 65 -4.55 -11.75 9.51
N CYS A 66 -3.60 -10.94 9.96
CA CYS A 66 -3.87 -9.87 10.94
C CYS A 66 -4.85 -8.84 10.37
N MET A 67 -4.60 -8.37 9.15
CA MET A 67 -5.46 -7.39 8.49
C MET A 67 -6.84 -7.96 8.15
N ALA A 68 -6.96 -9.23 7.76
CA ALA A 68 -8.24 -9.89 7.48
C ALA A 68 -9.13 -9.98 8.73
N GLN A 69 -8.55 -10.29 9.89
CA GLN A 69 -9.28 -10.32 11.17
C GLN A 69 -9.84 -8.93 11.55
N ARG A 70 -9.24 -7.86 11.04
CA ARG A 70 -9.64 -6.46 11.31
C ARG A 70 -10.38 -5.79 10.15
N GLY A 71 -10.32 -6.41 8.98
CA GLY A 71 -10.71 -5.89 7.66
C GLY A 71 -12.17 -6.11 7.27
N GLN A 72 -12.99 -6.71 8.14
CA GLN A 72 -14.46 -6.73 7.99
C GLN A 72 -15.08 -5.31 7.98
N GLY A 73 -14.28 -4.24 8.15
CA GLY A 73 -14.70 -2.84 8.10
C GLY A 73 -13.99 -1.94 7.08
N GLY A 74 -13.28 -2.46 6.06
CA GLY A 74 -12.65 -1.54 5.11
C GLY A 74 -12.00 -2.12 3.86
N GLN A 75 -12.54 -3.22 3.33
CA GLN A 75 -12.21 -3.64 1.98
C GLN A 75 -13.08 -2.83 1.01
N SER A 76 -12.45 -2.02 0.15
CA SER A 76 -13.11 -1.41 -1.00
C SER A 76 -13.73 -2.54 -1.83
N PRO A 77 -15.06 -2.56 -2.08
CA PRO A 77 -15.64 -3.60 -2.91
C PRO A 77 -14.97 -3.54 -4.27
N ALA A 78 -14.52 -4.70 -4.75
CA ALA A 78 -14.02 -4.89 -6.10
C ALA A 78 -14.98 -4.18 -7.07
N ARG A 79 -14.45 -3.21 -7.83
CA ARG A 79 -15.23 -2.50 -8.85
C ARG A 79 -15.51 -3.51 -9.99
N PRO A 80 -16.74 -3.55 -10.52
CA PRO A 80 -17.19 -4.55 -11.50
C PRO A 80 -16.49 -4.43 -12.85
#